data_AF-A0A1P8JQ70-F1
#
_entry.id   AF-A0A1P8JQ70-F1
#
_cell.length_a   1.000
_cell.length_b   1.000
_cell.length_c   1.000
_cell.angle_alpha   90.00
_cell.angle_beta   90.00
_cell.angle_gamma   90.00
#
_symmetry.space_group_name_H-M   'P 1'
#
loop_
_entity.id
_entity.type
_entity.pdbx_description
1 polymer ?
#
loop_
_entity_poly.entity_id
_entity_poly.type
_entity_poly.pdbx_seq_one_letter_code
_entity_poly.pdbx_strand_id
1 'polypeptide(L)'
;MRPMYALARLDALVNERLGGDKSRLFELFESREVFDLLRAADQPEDWYHFEPKTFDGDYLVETPEGFQIYWQERGTKAAVRNFTLLLDAARAFFR
;
A
#
# COMPACT_ATOMS: atom_id res chain seq x y z
N MET A 1 6.53 -11.32 15.40
CA MET A 1 6.20 -9.96 14.96
C MET A 1 6.19 -9.98 13.44
N ARG A 2 5.13 -9.52 12.78
CA ARG A 2 5.08 -9.51 11.31
C ARG A 2 6.04 -8.42 10.79
N PRO A 3 6.81 -8.66 9.72
CA PRO A 3 7.61 -7.61 9.11
C PRO A 3 6.67 -6.55 8.53
N MET A 4 7.00 -5.27 8.71
CA MET A 4 6.14 -4.14 8.35
C MET A 4 7.00 -2.99 7.82
N TYR A 5 7.89 -3.28 6.88
CA TYR A 5 8.86 -2.30 6.37
C TYR A 5 8.15 -1.14 5.63
N ALA A 6 7.11 -1.45 4.87
CA ALA A 6 6.24 -0.49 4.22
C ALA A 6 5.56 0.44 5.23
N LEU A 7 5.05 -0.09 6.35
CA LEU A 7 4.45 0.74 7.39
C LEU A 7 5.49 1.61 8.10
N ALA A 8 6.68 1.07 8.39
CA ALA A 8 7.77 1.86 8.96
C ALA A 8 8.19 3.01 8.02
N ARG A 9 8.20 2.74 6.71
CA ARG A 9 8.47 3.75 5.68
C ARG A 9 7.37 4.81 5.61
N LEU A 10 6.11 4.40 5.69
CA LEU A 10 4.97 5.32 5.77
C LEU A 10 5.02 6.19 7.01
N ASP A 11 5.33 5.61 8.18
CA ASP A 11 5.50 6.36 9.42
C ASP A 11 6.63 7.39 9.33
N ALA A 12 7.75 7.05 8.68
CA ALA A 12 8.81 8.01 8.40
C ALA A 12 8.33 9.16 7.49
N LEU A 13 7.60 8.86 6.42
CA LEU A 13 7.04 9.87 5.52
C LEU A 13 6.01 10.77 6.21
N VAL A 14 5.19 10.23 7.11
CA VAL A 14 4.25 11.02 7.92
C VAL A 14 5.03 11.99 8.83
N ASN A 15 6.10 11.53 9.48
CA ASN A 15 6.94 12.39 10.30
C ASN A 15 7.62 13.51 9.46
N GLU A 16 8.17 13.14 8.30
CA GLU A 16 8.94 14.05 7.45
C GLU A 16 8.06 15.09 6.73
N ARG A 17 6.91 14.67 6.18
CA ARG A 17 6.08 15.51 5.29
C ARG A 17 4.85 16.10 5.96
N LEU A 18 4.34 15.44 7.00
CA LEU A 18 3.09 15.80 7.67
C LEU A 18 3.28 16.18 9.14
N GLY A 19 4.54 16.35 9.59
CA GLY A 19 4.87 16.73 10.97
C GLY A 19 4.45 15.68 12.00
N GLY A 20 4.33 14.41 11.60
CA GLY A 20 3.90 13.32 12.48
C GLY A 20 2.39 13.16 12.60
N ASP A 21 1.59 13.97 11.90
CA ASP A 21 0.13 13.87 11.95
C ASP A 21 -0.39 12.69 11.12
N LYS A 22 -0.61 11.56 11.78
CA LYS A 22 -1.15 10.33 11.17
C LYS A 22 -2.57 10.50 10.63
N SER A 23 -3.36 11.47 11.11
CA SER A 23 -4.70 11.71 10.58
C SER A 23 -4.68 12.18 9.12
N ARG A 24 -3.53 12.73 8.70
CA ARG A 24 -3.27 13.24 7.36
C ARG A 24 -2.56 12.23 6.45
N LEU A 25 -2.37 10.97 6.89
CA LEU A 25 -1.63 9.95 6.13
C LEU A 25 -2.08 9.85 4.67
N PHE A 26 -3.39 9.97 4.40
CA PHE A 26 -3.92 9.84 3.05
C PHE A 26 -3.53 11.00 2.11
N GLU A 27 -3.08 12.14 2.63
CA GLU A 27 -2.49 13.22 1.81
C GLU A 27 -1.23 12.75 1.09
N LEU A 28 -0.50 11.78 1.65
CA LEU A 28 0.66 11.16 0.99
C LEU A 28 0.28 10.45 -0.33
N PHE A 29 -0.99 10.09 -0.50
CA PHE A 29 -1.52 9.38 -1.67
C PHE A 29 -2.35 10.28 -2.60
N GLU A 30 -2.35 11.60 -2.39
CA GLU A 30 -2.89 12.57 -3.36
C GLU A 30 -2.04 12.64 -4.64
N SER A 31 -0.78 12.26 -4.55
CA SER A 31 0.12 12.06 -5.68
C SER A 31 0.60 10.60 -5.76
N ARG A 32 1.11 10.23 -6.93
CA ARG A 32 1.66 8.89 -7.18
C ARG A 32 3.01 8.66 -6.51
N GLU A 33 3.70 9.74 -6.10
CA GLU A 33 5.10 9.68 -5.66
C GLU A 33 5.31 8.68 -4.52
N VAL A 34 4.47 8.70 -3.50
CA VAL A 34 4.61 7.81 -2.34
C VAL A 34 4.29 6.36 -2.71
N PHE A 35 3.31 6.14 -3.58
CA PHE A 35 3.01 4.80 -4.08
C PHE A 35 4.19 4.20 -4.84
N ASP A 36 4.80 4.96 -5.74
CA ASP A 36 5.99 4.50 -6.47
C ASP A 36 7.20 4.26 -5.55
N LEU A 37 7.37 5.08 -4.51
CA LEU A 37 8.40 4.86 -3.48
C LEU A 37 8.18 3.56 -2.70
N LEU A 38 6.94 3.27 -2.29
CA LEU A 38 6.60 2.04 -1.57
C LEU A 38 6.80 0.81 -2.46
N ARG A 39 6.41 0.91 -3.73
CA ARG A 39 6.64 -0.13 -4.74
C ARG A 39 8.11 -0.41 -4.97
N ALA A 40 8.93 0.62 -5.10
CA ALA A 40 10.37 0.46 -5.28
C ALA A 40 11.10 -0.09 -4.05
N ALA A 41 10.53 0.08 -2.85
CA ALA A 41 11.11 -0.37 -1.59
C ALA A 41 10.56 -1.72 -1.09
N ASP A 42 9.67 -2.36 -1.85
CA ASP A 42 8.95 -3.57 -1.45
C ASP A 42 9.89 -4.74 -1.12
N GLN A 43 9.67 -5.38 0.02
CA GLN A 43 10.50 -6.47 0.54
C GLN A 43 9.72 -7.79 0.54
N PRO A 44 10.33 -8.93 0.18
CA PRO A 44 9.67 -10.24 0.21
C PRO A 44 9.08 -10.64 1.57
N GLU A 45 9.66 -10.12 2.65
CA GLU A 45 9.24 -10.41 4.02
C GLU A 45 8.05 -9.55 4.47
N ASP A 46 7.73 -8.48 3.75
CA ASP A 46 6.62 -7.59 4.10
C ASP A 46 5.26 -8.30 3.93
N TRP A 47 4.27 -7.84 4.67
CA TRP A 47 2.87 -8.25 4.47
C TRP A 47 2.12 -7.27 3.58
N TYR A 48 2.68 -6.11 3.27
CA TYR A 48 2.08 -5.11 2.39
C TYR A 48 2.87 -5.02 1.09
N HIS A 49 2.22 -5.29 -0.03
CA HIS A 49 2.84 -5.31 -1.34
C HIS A 49 2.18 -4.30 -2.29
N PHE A 50 3.01 -3.67 -3.12
CA PHE A 50 2.58 -2.59 -4.04
C PHE A 50 2.75 -2.95 -5.51
N GLU A 51 3.04 -4.23 -5.78
CA GLU A 51 3.08 -4.83 -7.12
C GLU A 51 2.63 -6.31 -7.04
N PRO A 52 2.16 -6.92 -8.14
CA PRO A 52 1.75 -8.31 -8.13
C PRO A 52 2.92 -9.24 -7.82
N LYS A 53 2.80 -10.05 -6.75
CA LYS A 53 3.79 -11.04 -6.31
C LYS A 53 3.10 -12.35 -5.92
N THR A 54 3.90 -13.35 -5.59
CA THR A 54 3.43 -14.67 -5.10
C THR A 54 3.46 -14.80 -3.58
N PHE A 55 3.81 -13.73 -2.86
CA PHE A 55 3.90 -13.74 -1.41
C PHE A 55 2.53 -13.62 -0.76
N ASP A 56 2.44 -14.06 0.49
CA ASP A 56 1.22 -13.90 1.29
C ASP A 56 1.17 -12.47 1.83
N GLY A 57 0.02 -11.81 1.74
CA GLY A 57 -0.06 -10.40 2.11
C GLY A 57 -1.28 -9.65 1.60
N ASP A 58 -1.39 -8.43 2.08
CA ASP A 58 -2.28 -7.40 1.58
C ASP A 58 -1.59 -6.70 0.39
N TYR A 59 -2.31 -6.59 -0.72
CA TYR A 59 -1.81 -5.98 -1.94
C TYR A 59 -2.59 -4.71 -2.27
N LEU A 60 -1.88 -3.67 -2.69
CA LEU A 60 -2.39 -2.47 -3.36
C LEU A 60 -1.63 -2.34 -4.68
N VAL A 61 -2.22 -2.77 -5.78
CA VAL A 61 -1.53 -2.80 -7.09
C VAL A 61 -2.20 -1.87 -8.09
N GLU A 62 -1.42 -1.35 -9.02
CA GLU A 62 -1.93 -0.64 -10.19
C GLU A 62 -2.46 -1.63 -11.24
N THR A 63 -3.57 -1.26 -11.90
CA THR A 63 -4.14 -1.97 -13.05
C THR A 63 -4.37 -0.98 -14.20
N PRO A 64 -4.59 -1.44 -15.45
CA PRO A 64 -4.90 -0.54 -16.56
C PRO A 64 -6.11 0.37 -16.31
N GLU A 65 -7.06 -0.07 -15.48
CA GLU A 65 -8.30 0.64 -15.14
C GLU A 65 -8.21 1.47 -13.84
N GLY A 66 -7.07 1.45 -13.14
CA GLY A 66 -6.87 2.15 -11.88
C GLY A 66 -6.05 1.34 -10.88
N PHE A 67 -6.67 0.95 -9.77
CA PHE A 67 -6.03 0.28 -8.65
C PHE A 67 -6.89 -0.87 -8.14
N GLN A 68 -6.23 -1.92 -7.66
CA GLN A 68 -6.87 -3.08 -7.06
C GLN A 68 -6.25 -3.37 -5.70
N ILE A 69 -7.08 -3.63 -4.69
CA ILE A 69 -6.64 -4.22 -3.44
C ILE A 69 -7.14 -5.65 -3.31
N TYR A 70 -6.34 -6.50 -2.70
CA TYR A 70 -6.72 -7.87 -2.38
C TYR A 70 -5.83 -8.45 -1.27
N TRP A 71 -6.34 -9.45 -0.58
CA TRP A 71 -5.54 -10.36 0.23
C TRP A 71 -5.06 -11.51 -0.65
N GLN A 72 -3.82 -11.95 -0.49
CA GLN A 72 -3.33 -13.18 -1.10
C GLN A 72 -2.78 -14.13 -0.03
N GLU A 73 -3.18 -15.39 -0.11
CA GLU A 73 -2.62 -16.47 0.71
C GLU A 73 -2.48 -17.73 -0.13
N ARG A 74 -1.28 -18.32 -0.11
CA ARG A 74 -0.92 -19.53 -0.89
C ARG A 74 -1.26 -19.39 -2.37
N GLY A 75 -1.04 -18.19 -2.92
CA GLY A 75 -1.31 -17.84 -4.32
C GLY A 75 -2.80 -17.63 -4.67
N THR A 76 -3.71 -17.71 -3.70
CA THR A 76 -5.13 -17.44 -3.92
C THR A 76 -5.48 -16.03 -3.49
N LYS A 77 -6.12 -15.25 -4.38
CA LYS A 77 -6.61 -13.90 -4.08
C LYS A 77 -8.00 -13.94 -3.45
N ALA A 78 -8.20 -13.12 -2.43
CA ALA A 78 -9.46 -12.93 -1.73
C ALA A 78 -9.74 -11.44 -1.50
N ALA A 79 -10.99 -11.11 -1.16
CA ALA A 79 -11.44 -9.74 -0.82
C ALA A 79 -11.06 -8.68 -1.88
N VAL A 80 -11.07 -9.08 -3.16
CA VAL A 80 -10.68 -8.21 -4.27
C VAL A 80 -11.62 -7.01 -4.38
N ARG A 81 -11.07 -5.80 -4.39
CA ARG A 81 -11.81 -4.55 -4.59
C ARG A 81 -11.05 -3.67 -5.58
N ASN A 82 -11.77 -3.06 -6.51
CA ASN A 82 -11.21 -2.19 -7.55
C ASN A 82 -11.58 -0.74 -7.27
N PHE A 83 -10.68 0.17 -7.61
CA PHE A 83 -10.79 1.61 -7.43
C PHE A 83 -10.23 2.32 -8.66
N THR A 84 -10.83 3.45 -9.03
CA THR A 84 -10.28 4.29 -10.11
C THR A 84 -9.16 5.19 -9.60
N LEU A 85 -9.22 5.63 -8.34
CA LEU A 85 -8.29 6.58 -7.74
C LEU A 85 -7.39 5.90 -6.70
N LEU A 86 -6.11 6.24 -6.72
CA LEU A 86 -5.12 5.78 -5.73
C LEU A 86 -5.54 6.13 -4.31
N LEU A 87 -6.02 7.36 -4.09
CA LEU A 87 -6.44 7.85 -2.78
C LEU A 87 -7.55 6.97 -2.17
N ASP A 88 -8.53 6.56 -2.97
CA ASP A 88 -9.62 5.72 -2.49
C ASP A 88 -9.16 4.29 -2.19
N ALA A 89 -8.24 3.77 -3.01
CA ALA A 89 -7.61 2.49 -2.77
C ALA A 89 -6.77 2.49 -1.49
N ALA A 90 -5.94 3.52 -1.29
CA ALA A 90 -5.14 3.69 -0.07
C ALA A 90 -6.00 3.83 1.19
N ARG A 91 -7.10 4.59 1.12
CA ARG A 91 -8.09 4.70 2.21
C ARG A 91 -8.74 3.38 2.57
N ALA A 92 -8.97 2.52 1.58
CA ALA A 92 -9.52 1.20 1.81
C ALA A 92 -8.47 0.19 2.34
N PHE A 93 -7.21 0.39 1.96
CA PHE A 93 -6.09 -0.50 2.25
C PHE A 93 -5.51 -0.31 3.67
N PHE A 94 -5.37 0.93 4.12
CA PHE A 94 -4.80 1.26 5.44
C PHE A 94 -5.88 1.57 6.51
N ARG A 95 -7.09 1.05 6.33
CA ARG A 95 -8.24 1.37 7.20
C ARG A 95 -8.27 0.57 8.49
#